data_AF-A0A3P8M3V4-F1
#
_entry.id   AF-A0A3P8M3V4-F1
#
_cell.length_a   1.000
_cell.length_b   1.000
_cell.length_c   1.000
_cell.angle_alpha   90.00
_cell.angle_beta   90.00
_cell.angle_gamma   90.00
#
_symmetry.space_group_name_H-M   'P 1'
#
loop_
_entity.id
_entity.type
_entity.pdbx_description
1 polymer ?
#
loop_
_entity_poly.entity_id
_entity_poly.type
_entity_poly.pdbx_seq_one_letter_code
_entity_poly.pdbx_strand_id
1 'polypeptide(L)'
;MNHHINQFQLMAKPSGSVCNIDCTYCYYLEKQRLYPQQQARWRMDGATLENYVRKNIASQPAQTVHFHWQGGEPTLLGIDFFREALRLQERYRSGKRIDNVFSDQRDKAR
;
A
#
# COMPACT_ATOMS: atom_id res chain seq x y z
N MET A 1 18.94 26.34 -9.73
CA MET A 1 17.48 26.14 -9.91
C MET A 1 17.06 24.98 -9.01
N ASN A 2 16.45 25.26 -7.86
CA ASN A 2 15.93 24.22 -6.97
C ASN A 2 14.60 23.73 -7.53
N HIS A 3 14.56 22.51 -8.06
CA HIS A 3 13.31 21.86 -8.42
C HIS A 3 12.64 21.37 -7.13
N HIS A 4 11.59 22.07 -6.70
CA HIS A 4 10.75 21.63 -5.60
C HIS A 4 9.71 20.64 -6.13
N ILE A 5 9.69 19.43 -5.57
CA ILE A 5 8.64 18.44 -5.86
C ILE A 5 7.38 18.89 -5.12
N ASN A 6 6.38 19.35 -5.87
CA ASN A 6 5.12 19.85 -5.30
C ASN A 6 4.15 18.72 -4.92
N GLN A 7 4.22 17.59 -5.64
CA GLN A 7 3.37 16.41 -5.45
C GLN A 7 4.12 15.15 -5.88
N PHE A 8 3.93 14.07 -5.14
CA PHE A 8 4.31 12.72 -5.54
C PHE A 8 3.28 11.71 -5.03
N GLN A 9 3.35 10.46 -5.48
CA GLN A 9 2.46 9.41 -5.02
C GLN A 9 3.28 8.19 -4.59
N LEU A 10 2.90 7.62 -3.45
CA LEU A 10 3.45 6.36 -2.95
C LEU A 10 2.45 5.24 -3.19
N MET A 11 2.96 4.12 -3.69
CA MET A 11 2.20 2.90 -3.87
C MET A 11 2.64 1.87 -2.83
N ALA A 12 1.79 1.62 -1.85
CA ALA A 12 2.03 0.63 -0.82
C ALA A 12 1.73 -0.78 -1.34
N LYS A 13 2.55 -1.75 -0.92
CA LYS A 13 2.38 -3.17 -1.22
C LYS A 13 2.25 -3.98 0.07
N PRO A 14 1.17 -3.79 0.85
CA PRO A 14 1.09 -4.32 2.21
C PRO A 14 0.97 -5.85 2.31
N SER A 15 0.58 -6.54 1.23
CA SER A 15 0.60 -8.02 1.12
C SER A 15 1.85 -8.56 0.39
N GLY A 16 2.82 -7.69 0.08
CA GLY A 16 4.02 -8.08 -0.66
C GLY A 16 3.69 -8.65 -2.04
N SER A 17 4.10 -9.89 -2.29
CA SER A 17 3.76 -10.66 -3.49
C SER A 17 2.75 -11.78 -3.28
N VAL A 18 2.18 -11.89 -2.08
CA VAL A 18 1.18 -12.92 -1.76
C VAL A 18 -0.13 -12.60 -2.46
N CYS A 19 -0.57 -13.53 -3.31
CA CYS A 19 -1.77 -13.43 -4.13
C CYS A 19 -2.50 -14.77 -4.11
N ASN A 20 -3.83 -14.74 -4.26
CA ASN A 20 -4.67 -15.94 -4.39
C ASN A 20 -5.03 -16.26 -5.85
N ILE A 21 -4.35 -15.62 -6.81
CA ILE A 21 -4.55 -15.79 -8.24
C ILE A 21 -3.20 -16.06 -8.89
N ASP A 22 -3.16 -17.08 -9.75
CA ASP A 22 -1.95 -17.54 -10.45
C ASP A 22 -1.96 -17.10 -11.92
N CYS A 23 -1.89 -15.78 -12.16
CA CYS A 23 -1.93 -15.25 -13.52
C CYS A 23 -0.64 -15.61 -14.27
N THR A 24 -0.76 -16.18 -15.47
CA THR A 24 0.39 -16.63 -16.30
C THR A 24 1.36 -15.52 -16.70
N TYR A 25 0.89 -14.26 -16.73
CA TYR A 25 1.70 -13.10 -17.07
C TYR A 25 2.25 -12.35 -15.83
N CYS A 26 1.97 -12.82 -14.61
CA CYS A 26 2.30 -12.11 -13.37
C CYS A 26 3.72 -12.43 -12.85
N TYR A 27 4.66 -11.53 -13.10
CA TYR A 27 6.04 -11.64 -12.59
C TYR A 27 6.17 -11.53 -11.06
N TYR A 28 5.10 -11.20 -10.34
CA TYR A 28 5.12 -11.03 -8.88
C TYR A 28 5.17 -12.37 -8.13
N LEU A 29 4.57 -13.42 -8.69
CA LEU A 29 4.50 -14.74 -8.05
C LEU A 29 5.88 -15.40 -7.95
N GLU A 30 6.71 -15.25 -8.98
CA GLU A 30 8.09 -15.75 -8.98
C GLU A 30 8.93 -15.18 -7.82
N LYS A 31 8.63 -13.95 -7.38
CA LYS A 31 9.34 -13.30 -6.26
C LYS A 31 9.11 -14.01 -4.93
N GLN A 32 8.02 -14.75 -4.76
CA GLN A 32 7.83 -15.57 -3.55
C GLN A 32 8.89 -16.67 -3.42
N ARG A 33 9.42 -17.16 -4.54
CA ARG A 33 10.48 -18.18 -4.58
C ARG A 33 11.84 -17.62 -4.19
N LEU A 34 12.07 -16.33 -4.46
CA LEU A 34 13.34 -15.65 -4.15
C LEU A 34 13.49 -15.31 -2.66
N TYR A 35 12.36 -15.10 -1.96
CA TYR A 35 12.36 -14.66 -0.56
C TYR A 35 11.51 -15.59 0.33
N PRO A 36 11.92 -16.86 0.52
CA PRO A 36 11.13 -17.84 1.27
C PRO A 36 10.89 -17.41 2.73
N GLN A 37 11.83 -16.69 3.35
CA GLN A 37 11.67 -16.16 4.71
C GLN A 37 10.58 -15.08 4.82
N GLN A 38 10.27 -14.38 3.71
CA GLN A 38 9.19 -13.38 3.70
C GLN A 38 7.80 -14.02 3.67
N GLN A 39 7.69 -15.33 3.42
CA GLN A 39 6.41 -16.04 3.50
C GLN A 39 5.86 -16.09 4.94
N ALA A 40 6.72 -16.01 5.96
CA ALA A 40 6.28 -15.95 7.36
C ALA A 40 5.86 -14.53 7.79
N ARG A 41 6.36 -13.48 7.11
CA ARG A 41 6.10 -12.06 7.41
C ARG A 41 5.66 -11.29 6.17
N TRP A 42 4.70 -11.84 5.45
CA TRP A 42 4.24 -11.29 4.17
C TRP A 42 3.30 -10.09 4.31
N ARG A 43 2.77 -9.87 5.53
CA ARG A 43 1.88 -8.75 5.86
C ARG A 43 2.69 -7.59 6.43
N MET A 44 2.38 -6.39 5.97
CA MET A 44 2.79 -5.15 6.64
C MET A 44 2.26 -5.15 8.08
N ASP A 45 3.16 -5.03 9.05
CA ASP A 45 2.80 -4.95 10.46
C ASP A 45 2.27 -3.54 10.84
N GLY A 46 1.60 -3.45 12.00
CA GLY A 46 0.97 -2.21 12.45
C GLY A 46 1.94 -1.05 12.65
N ALA A 47 3.15 -1.33 13.14
CA ALA A 47 4.19 -0.30 13.30
C ALA A 47 4.66 0.25 11.95
N THR A 48 4.78 -0.61 10.94
CA THR A 48 5.10 -0.19 9.57
C THR A 48 3.94 0.60 8.95
N LEU A 49 2.69 0.17 9.15
CA LEU A 49 1.51 0.87 8.66
C LEU A 49 1.40 2.29 9.24
N GLU A 50 1.52 2.44 10.55
CA GLU A 50 1.47 3.75 11.22
C GLU A 50 2.61 4.66 10.75
N ASN A 51 3.83 4.13 10.64
CA ASN A 51 4.95 4.89 10.12
C ASN A 51 4.76 5.30 8.65
N TYR A 52 4.24 4.40 7.81
CA TYR A 52 3.94 4.69 6.41
C TYR A 52 2.90 5.82 6.30
N VAL A 53 1.77 5.72 7.00
CA VAL A 53 0.69 6.72 6.97
C VAL A 53 1.20 8.07 7.46
N ARG A 54 1.82 8.11 8.63
CA ARG A 54 2.31 9.35 9.25
C ARG A 54 3.37 10.03 8.37
N LYS A 55 4.35 9.27 7.86
CA LYS A 55 5.42 9.83 7.04
C LYS A 55 4.90 10.28 5.68
N ASN A 56 4.04 9.50 5.02
CA ASN A 56 3.47 9.86 3.73
C ASN A 56 2.75 11.22 3.84
N ILE A 57 1.82 11.36 4.79
CA ILE A 57 1.07 12.61 4.97
C ILE A 57 1.98 13.79 5.30
N ALA A 58 2.95 13.61 6.20
CA ALA A 58 3.88 14.68 6.60
C ALA A 58 4.80 15.13 5.46
N SER A 59 5.16 14.21 4.55
CA SER A 59 6.04 14.49 3.42
C SER A 59 5.34 15.13 2.22
N GLN A 60 4.02 15.21 2.23
CA GLN A 60 3.23 15.69 1.09
C GLN A 60 2.97 17.21 1.19
N PRO A 61 3.47 18.02 0.24
CA PRO A 61 3.22 19.46 0.24
C PRO A 61 1.76 19.79 -0.05
N ALA A 62 1.11 19.01 -0.91
CA ALA A 62 -0.24 19.26 -1.38
C ALA A 62 -1.34 19.04 -0.33
N GLN A 63 -2.50 19.66 -0.58
CA GLN A 63 -3.68 19.56 0.27
C GLN A 63 -4.37 18.19 0.19
N THR A 64 -4.17 17.45 -0.90
CA THR A 64 -4.68 16.09 -1.07
C THR A 64 -3.53 15.10 -1.03
N VAL A 65 -3.68 14.04 -0.24
CA VAL A 65 -2.74 12.90 -0.18
C VAL A 65 -3.44 11.66 -0.73
N HIS A 66 -2.80 11.03 -1.71
CA HIS A 66 -3.30 9.79 -2.31
C HIS A 66 -2.59 8.58 -1.70
N PHE A 67 -3.37 7.64 -1.20
CA PHE A 67 -2.93 6.32 -0.75
C PHE A 67 -3.30 5.30 -1.81
N HIS A 68 -2.30 4.74 -2.48
CA HIS A 68 -2.48 3.69 -3.48
C HIS A 68 -2.13 2.34 -2.87
N TRP A 69 -3.14 1.48 -2.72
CA TRP A 69 -2.99 0.13 -2.18
C TRP A 69 -2.88 -0.88 -3.32
N GLN A 70 -1.72 -1.51 -3.44
CA GLN A 70 -1.39 -2.52 -4.45
C GLN A 70 -0.63 -3.70 -3.80
N GLY A 71 0.02 -4.55 -4.60
CA GLY A 71 0.85 -5.66 -4.13
C GLY A 71 0.03 -6.93 -3.99
N GLY A 72 0.64 -8.05 -4.44
CA GLY A 72 0.01 -9.38 -4.44
C GLY A 72 -1.48 -9.27 -4.72
N GLU A 73 -2.30 -9.85 -3.85
CA GLU A 73 -3.70 -9.47 -3.70
C GLU A 73 -3.90 -8.72 -2.36
N PRO A 74 -4.18 -7.39 -2.36
CA PRO A 74 -4.28 -6.61 -1.12
C PRO A 74 -5.46 -7.01 -0.24
N THR A 75 -6.54 -7.56 -0.81
CA THR A 75 -7.73 -7.96 -0.03
C THR A 75 -7.46 -9.12 0.94
N LEU A 76 -6.36 -9.87 0.75
CA LEU A 76 -5.93 -10.95 1.67
C LEU A 76 -5.52 -10.46 3.07
N LEU A 77 -5.33 -9.15 3.24
CA LEU A 77 -5.06 -8.54 4.55
C LEU A 77 -6.32 -8.46 5.42
N GLY A 78 -7.50 -8.60 4.82
CA GLY A 78 -8.78 -8.47 5.51
C GLY A 78 -9.16 -7.02 5.80
N ILE A 79 -10.44 -6.83 6.15
CA ILE A 79 -11.02 -5.48 6.33
C ILE A 79 -10.41 -4.73 7.53
N ASP A 80 -9.95 -5.43 8.56
CA ASP A 80 -9.44 -4.80 9.78
C ASP A 80 -8.13 -4.05 9.54
N PHE A 81 -7.28 -4.54 8.62
CA PHE A 81 -6.10 -3.81 8.17
C PHE A 81 -6.47 -2.44 7.60
N PHE A 82 -7.48 -2.39 6.73
CA PHE A 82 -7.92 -1.15 6.09
C PHE A 82 -8.67 -0.23 7.05
N ARG A 83 -9.44 -0.79 8.01
CA ARG A 83 -10.03 0.01 9.10
C ARG A 83 -8.96 0.72 9.92
N GLU A 84 -7.89 0.02 10.26
CA GLU A 84 -6.77 0.60 10.98
C GLU A 84 -6.03 1.65 10.14
N ALA A 85 -5.82 1.39 8.85
CA ALA A 85 -5.24 2.35 7.93
C ALA A 85 -6.07 3.65 7.85
N LEU A 86 -7.39 3.56 7.73
CA LEU A 86 -8.30 4.70 7.72
C LEU A 86 -8.28 5.47 9.05
N ARG A 87 -8.26 4.76 10.19
CA ARG A 87 -8.14 5.37 11.52
C ARG A 87 -6.85 6.18 11.66
N LEU A 88 -5.73 5.63 11.21
CA LEU A 88 -4.43 6.30 11.21
C LEU A 88 -4.40 7.49 10.26
N GLN A 89 -4.98 7.36 9.07
CA GLN A 89 -5.09 8.46 8.11
C GLN A 89 -5.86 9.64 8.69
N GLU A 90 -7.00 9.38 9.33
CA GLU A 90 -7.79 10.43 9.99
C GLU A 90 -7.01 11.09 11.14
N ARG A 91 -6.30 10.29 11.95
CA ARG A 91 -5.46 10.80 13.03
C ARG A 91 -4.37 11.75 12.53
N TYR A 92 -3.76 11.47 11.38
CA TYR A 92 -2.59 12.20 10.89
C TYR A 92 -2.87 13.21 9.78
N ARG A 93 -4.09 13.27 9.21
CA ARG A 93 -4.38 14.09 8.03
C ARG A 93 -4.11 15.58 8.22
N SER A 94 -4.14 16.11 9.45
CA SER A 94 -3.83 17.51 9.77
C SER A 94 -4.53 18.51 8.84
N GLY A 95 -5.83 18.30 8.60
CA GLY A 95 -6.65 19.13 7.70
C GLY A 95 -6.55 18.81 6.22
N LYS A 96 -5.59 17.97 5.78
CA LYS A 96 -5.49 17.49 4.39
C LYS A 96 -6.65 16.56 4.03
N ARG A 97 -6.98 16.52 2.74
CA ARG A 97 -7.92 15.56 2.15
C ARG A 97 -7.18 14.26 1.86
N ILE A 98 -7.80 13.12 2.17
CA ILE A 98 -7.21 11.80 1.96
C ILE A 98 -8.03 11.05 0.92
N ASP A 99 -7.37 10.59 -0.14
CA ASP A 99 -7.95 9.72 -1.15
C ASP A 99 -7.32 8.34 -1.08
N ASN A 100 -8.16 7.31 -1.07
CA ASN A 100 -7.71 5.93 -1.15
C ASN A 100 -8.04 5.36 -2.54
N VAL A 101 -7.02 4.87 -3.23
CA VAL A 101 -7.14 4.15 -4.49
C VAL A 101 -6.79 2.69 -4.22
N PHE A 102 -7.68 1.80 -4.61
CA PHE A 102 -7.55 0.37 -4.35
C PHE A 102 -7.38 -0.40 -5.66
N SER A 103 -6.36 -1.24 -5.75
CA SER A 103 -6.07 -2.04 -6.95
C SER A 103 -6.18 -3.54 -6.66
N ASP A 104 -7.38 -4.09 -6.86
CA ASP A 104 -7.64 -5.54 -6.91
C ASP A 104 -6.92 -6.17 -8.13
N GLN A 105 -6.37 -7.37 -7.98
CA GLN A 105 -5.76 -8.08 -9.12
C GLN A 105 -6.73 -9.02 -9.85
N ARG A 106 -7.93 -9.28 -9.31
CA ARG A 106 -8.93 -10.17 -9.93
C ARG A 106 -9.32 -9.75 -11.34
N ASP A 107 -9.49 -8.45 -11.56
CA ASP A 107 -9.87 -7.93 -12.89
C ASP A 107 -8.72 -7.90 -13.88
N LYS A 108 -7.47 -7.99 -13.40
CA LYS A 108 -6.30 -8.07 -14.26
C LYS A 108 -6.11 -9.48 -14.79
N ALA A 109 -6.55 -10.50 -14.05
CA ALA A 109 -6.35 -11.93 -14.36
C ALA A 109 -7.04 -12.43 -15.64
N ARG A 110 -7.86 -11.60 -16.28
CA ARG A 110 -8.54 -11.85 -17.54
C ARG A 110 -7.71 -11.32 -18.70
#